data_AF-A0A0Q9Z543-F1
#
_entry.id   AF-A0A0Q9Z543-F1
#
_cell.length_a   1.000
_cell.length_b   1.000
_cell.length_c   1.000
_cell.angle_alpha   90.00
_cell.angle_beta   90.00
_cell.angle_gamma   90.00
#
_symmetry.space_group_name_H-M   'P 1'
#
loop_
_entity.id
_entity.type
_entity.pdbx_description
1 polymer ?
#
loop_
_entity_poly.entity_id
_entity_poly.type
_entity_poly.pdbx_seq_one_letter_code
_entity_poly.pdbx_strand_id
1 'polypeptide(L)'
;MKLKFKIFYALISLFTASVAVAQDGLILTAEENKEWVENLKAEEELSQQLSLLKKRIVADTAVNFSSRFICLTGFSPEKRKEIEAKRAAEKPGEDLHSRHRPLYQFVNNEEVISLGGIEDSTAVDLQEFLTTQEVSSLEIFYDQPENVLYGVRGESGVILIKLKEEKTFERVKQLLL
;
A
#
# COMPACT_ATOMS: atom_id res chain seq x y z
N MET A 1 8.23 -20.97 -43.55
CA MET A 1 7.06 -20.76 -42.67
C MET A 1 7.28 -21.10 -41.18
N LYS A 2 8.16 -22.03 -40.80
CA LYS A 2 8.28 -22.51 -39.40
C LYS A 2 8.97 -21.55 -38.41
N LEU A 3 9.82 -20.63 -38.87
CA LEU A 3 10.58 -19.72 -37.99
C LEU A 3 9.74 -18.54 -37.47
N LYS A 4 8.88 -17.97 -38.33
CA LYS A 4 7.98 -16.86 -37.96
C LYS A 4 6.93 -17.27 -36.91
N PHE A 5 6.51 -18.54 -36.94
CA PHE A 5 5.55 -19.10 -35.99
C PHE A 5 6.16 -19.27 -34.57
N LYS A 6 7.44 -19.65 -34.47
CA LYS A 6 8.13 -19.78 -33.17
C LYS A 6 8.35 -18.42 -32.48
N ILE A 7 8.65 -17.38 -33.26
CA ILE A 7 8.81 -16.01 -32.74
C ILE A 7 7.47 -15.48 -32.20
N PHE A 8 6.36 -15.78 -32.88
CA PHE A 8 5.03 -15.39 -32.45
C PHE A 8 4.61 -16.05 -31.11
N TYR A 9 4.87 -17.34 -30.95
CA TYR A 9 4.61 -18.04 -29.67
C TYR A 9 5.52 -17.54 -28.53
N ALA A 10 6.79 -17.24 -28.80
CA ALA A 10 7.69 -16.67 -27.79
C ALA A 10 7.23 -15.28 -27.31
N LEU A 11 6.71 -14.44 -28.23
CA LEU A 11 6.15 -13.13 -27.90
C LEU A 11 4.87 -13.24 -27.07
N ILE A 12 3.96 -14.17 -27.39
CA ILE A 12 2.75 -14.40 -26.60
C ILE A 12 3.09 -14.91 -25.19
N SER A 13 4.08 -15.80 -25.08
CA SER A 13 4.56 -16.33 -23.79
C SER A 13 5.13 -15.23 -22.89
N LEU A 14 5.91 -14.30 -23.47
CA LEU A 14 6.44 -13.13 -22.78
C LEU A 14 5.34 -12.19 -22.32
N PHE A 15 4.30 -12.02 -23.14
CA PHE A 15 3.17 -11.14 -22.81
C PHE A 15 2.31 -11.74 -21.69
N THR A 16 2.05 -13.05 -21.71
CA THR A 16 1.28 -13.71 -20.64
C THR A 16 2.03 -13.76 -19.30
N ALA A 17 3.37 -13.88 -19.32
CA ALA A 17 4.17 -13.80 -18.10
C ALA A 17 4.10 -12.40 -17.47
N SER A 18 4.05 -11.34 -18.29
CA SER A 18 3.98 -9.95 -17.82
C SER A 18 2.62 -9.62 -17.20
N VAL A 19 1.53 -10.19 -17.72
CA VAL A 19 0.16 -9.98 -17.20
C VAL A 19 -0.09 -10.78 -15.91
N ALA A 20 0.50 -11.97 -15.77
CA ALA A 20 0.40 -12.77 -14.54
C ALA A 20 1.10 -12.09 -13.35
N VAL A 21 2.25 -11.46 -13.57
CA VAL A 21 2.99 -10.71 -12.53
C VAL A 21 2.21 -9.49 -12.05
N ALA A 22 1.29 -8.93 -12.85
CA ALA A 22 0.47 -7.80 -12.44
C ALA A 22 -0.72 -8.18 -11.53
N GLN A 23 -1.10 -9.46 -11.47
CA GLN A 23 -2.11 -9.96 -10.51
C GLN A 23 -1.49 -10.60 -9.26
N ASP A 24 -0.21 -10.97 -9.30
CA ASP A 24 0.52 -11.57 -8.19
C ASP A 24 0.94 -10.47 -7.20
N GLY A 25 0.17 -10.29 -6.11
CA GLY A 25 0.50 -9.37 -5.01
C GLY A 25 -0.49 -8.22 -4.76
N LEU A 26 -1.62 -8.17 -5.46
CA LEU A 26 -2.72 -7.26 -5.09
C LEU A 26 -3.36 -7.70 -3.78
N ILE A 27 -3.52 -6.75 -2.85
CA ILE A 27 -4.16 -7.01 -1.55
C ILE A 27 -5.46 -6.22 -1.47
N LEU A 28 -6.57 -6.95 -1.54
CA LEU A 28 -7.90 -6.38 -1.75
C LEU A 28 -8.82 -6.57 -0.53
N THR A 29 -8.51 -7.51 0.34
CA THR A 29 -9.31 -7.88 1.51
C THR A 29 -8.61 -7.54 2.84
N ALA A 30 -9.38 -7.50 3.92
CA ALA A 30 -8.85 -7.27 5.27
C ALA A 30 -7.95 -8.43 5.71
N GLU A 31 -8.32 -9.66 5.37
CA GLU A 31 -7.61 -10.89 5.68
C GLU A 31 -6.25 -10.95 4.97
N GLU A 32 -6.21 -10.66 3.67
CA GLU A 32 -4.94 -10.58 2.91
C GLU A 32 -4.03 -9.48 3.46
N ASN A 33 -4.60 -8.34 3.83
CA ASN A 33 -3.81 -7.26 4.44
C ASN A 33 -3.28 -7.63 5.81
N LYS A 34 -4.09 -8.32 6.63
CA LYS A 34 -3.66 -8.84 7.93
C LYS A 34 -2.48 -9.79 7.77
N GLU A 35 -2.60 -10.78 6.89
CA GLU A 35 -1.53 -11.74 6.62
C GLU A 35 -0.26 -11.04 6.14
N TRP A 36 -0.39 -10.08 5.22
CA TRP A 36 0.75 -9.31 4.74
C TRP A 36 1.42 -8.48 5.83
N VAL A 37 0.64 -7.81 6.71
CA VAL A 37 1.19 -7.04 7.83
C VAL A 37 1.88 -7.95 8.84
N GLU A 38 1.29 -9.10 9.15
CA GLU A 38 1.89 -10.09 10.06
C GLU A 38 3.20 -10.64 9.49
N ASN A 39 3.24 -10.94 8.20
CA ASN A 39 4.47 -11.33 7.50
C ASN A 39 5.52 -10.21 7.55
N LEU A 40 5.14 -8.96 7.28
CA LEU A 40 6.07 -7.82 7.38
C LEU A 40 6.64 -7.64 8.79
N LYS A 41 5.82 -7.85 9.83
CA LYS A 41 6.25 -7.78 11.24
C LYS A 41 7.18 -8.92 11.64
N ALA A 42 6.95 -10.11 11.10
CA ALA A 42 7.72 -11.31 11.43
C ALA A 42 9.14 -11.29 10.84
N GLU A 43 9.37 -10.50 9.79
CA GLU A 43 10.70 -10.36 9.19
C GLU A 43 11.66 -9.57 10.10
N GLU A 44 12.79 -10.19 10.44
CA GLU A 44 13.81 -9.61 11.33
C GLU A 44 14.73 -8.64 10.59
N GLU A 45 15.00 -8.91 9.31
CA GLU A 45 15.94 -8.15 8.50
C GLU A 45 15.25 -6.95 7.82
N LEU A 46 15.69 -5.73 8.15
CA LEU A 46 15.15 -4.50 7.55
C LEU A 46 15.20 -4.52 6.02
N SER A 47 16.24 -5.13 5.44
CA SER A 47 16.35 -5.27 3.98
C SER A 47 15.20 -6.07 3.36
N GLN A 48 14.73 -7.12 4.04
CA GLN A 48 13.60 -7.94 3.61
C GLN A 48 12.29 -7.22 3.85
N GLN A 49 12.14 -6.56 5.00
CA GLN A 49 10.97 -5.71 5.27
C GLN A 49 10.78 -4.63 4.20
N LEU A 50 11.86 -3.93 3.82
CA LEU A 50 11.83 -2.92 2.76
C LEU A 50 11.53 -3.52 1.38
N SER A 51 11.99 -4.75 1.10
CA SER A 51 11.65 -5.47 -0.13
C SER A 51 10.15 -5.77 -0.21
N LEU A 52 9.55 -6.28 0.88
CA LEU A 52 8.11 -6.52 0.97
C LEU A 52 7.31 -5.21 0.85
N LEU A 53 7.76 -4.15 1.51
CA LEU A 53 7.13 -2.83 1.46
C LEU A 53 7.16 -2.23 0.06
N LYS A 54 8.28 -2.30 -0.65
CA LYS A 54 8.39 -1.84 -2.05
C LYS A 54 7.40 -2.56 -2.96
N LYS A 55 7.35 -3.88 -2.89
CA LYS A 55 6.42 -4.69 -3.68
C LYS A 55 4.98 -4.28 -3.40
N ARG A 56 4.64 -4.03 -2.13
CA ARG A 56 3.31 -3.58 -1.74
C ARG A 56 2.98 -2.19 -2.29
N ILE A 57 3.88 -1.23 -2.16
CA ILE A 57 3.67 0.15 -2.66
C ILE A 57 3.44 0.15 -4.17
N VAL A 58 4.16 -0.67 -4.93
CA VAL A 58 3.94 -0.83 -6.37
C VAL A 58 2.58 -1.47 -6.66
N ALA A 59 2.22 -2.55 -5.96
CA ALA A 59 0.92 -3.18 -6.14
C ALA A 59 -0.25 -2.23 -5.81
N ASP A 60 -0.06 -1.35 -4.82
CA ASP A 60 -1.05 -0.37 -4.41
C ASP A 60 -1.28 0.75 -5.46
N THR A 61 -0.47 0.88 -6.51
CA THR A 61 -0.74 1.84 -7.62
C THR A 61 -1.90 1.38 -8.49
N ALA A 62 -2.08 0.05 -8.63
CA ALA A 62 -3.18 -0.55 -9.37
C ALA A 62 -4.50 -0.56 -8.56
N VAL A 63 -4.45 -0.19 -7.28
CA VAL A 63 -5.60 -0.16 -6.38
C VAL A 63 -6.17 1.24 -6.33
N ASN A 64 -7.33 1.44 -6.96
CA ASN A 64 -8.08 2.68 -6.83
C ASN A 64 -8.57 2.82 -5.38
N PHE A 65 -7.97 3.70 -4.59
CA PHE A 65 -8.48 3.94 -3.25
C PHE A 65 -9.85 4.64 -3.32
N SER A 66 -10.93 3.94 -2.95
CA SER A 66 -12.26 4.54 -2.83
C SER A 66 -12.28 5.46 -1.61
N SER A 67 -11.93 6.71 -1.84
CA SER A 67 -11.92 7.78 -0.83
C SER A 67 -13.32 8.30 -0.47
N ARG A 68 -14.39 7.52 -0.71
CA ARG A 68 -15.72 7.83 -0.15
C ARG A 68 -15.73 7.54 1.37
N PHE A 69 -14.81 8.17 2.09
CA PHE A 69 -14.81 8.32 3.53
C PHE A 69 -15.95 9.26 3.89
N ILE A 70 -17.14 8.68 3.99
CA ILE A 70 -18.25 9.35 4.66
C ILE A 70 -17.89 9.33 6.14
N CYS A 71 -17.48 10.49 6.67
CA CYS A 71 -17.42 10.72 8.10
C CYS A 71 -18.80 10.39 8.69
N LEU A 72 -18.91 9.35 9.50
CA LEU A 72 -20.18 8.89 10.06
C LEU A 72 -20.63 9.73 11.26
N THR A 73 -19.80 10.67 11.69
CA THR A 73 -20.11 11.64 12.74
C THR A 73 -21.31 12.48 12.32
N GLY A 74 -22.31 12.60 13.22
CA GLY A 74 -23.56 13.30 12.94
C GLY A 74 -24.65 12.45 12.26
N PHE A 75 -24.34 11.25 11.78
CA PHE A 75 -25.35 10.31 11.27
C PHE A 75 -26.05 9.56 12.42
N SER A 76 -27.33 9.23 12.21
CA SER A 76 -28.11 8.39 13.14
C SER A 76 -27.60 6.93 13.14
N PRO A 77 -27.81 6.17 14.23
CA PRO A 77 -27.40 4.76 14.31
C PRO A 77 -27.91 3.89 13.15
N GLU A 78 -29.15 4.11 12.70
CA GLU A 78 -29.78 3.38 11.59
C GLU A 78 -29.08 3.69 10.28
N LYS A 79 -28.73 4.96 10.05
CA LYS A 79 -28.03 5.37 8.83
C LYS A 79 -26.59 4.85 8.80
N ARG A 80 -25.91 4.79 9.95
CA ARG A 80 -24.59 4.15 10.06
C ARG A 80 -24.67 2.67 9.69
N LYS A 81 -25.65 1.95 10.25
CA LYS A 81 -25.88 0.52 9.96
C LYS A 81 -26.22 0.26 8.49
N GLU A 82 -27.01 1.13 7.85
CA GLU A 82 -27.28 1.06 6.41
C GLU A 82 -26.01 1.25 5.57
N ILE A 83 -25.18 2.24 5.91
CA ILE A 83 -23.91 2.52 5.22
C ILE A 83 -22.94 1.34 5.42
N GLU A 84 -22.81 0.82 6.64
CA GLU A 84 -21.98 -0.36 6.94
C GLU A 84 -22.45 -1.60 6.18
N ALA A 85 -23.75 -1.85 6.09
CA ALA A 85 -24.30 -2.97 5.31
C ALA A 85 -24.04 -2.81 3.81
N LYS A 86 -24.19 -1.60 3.26
CA LYS A 86 -23.82 -1.30 1.86
C LYS A 86 -22.33 -1.52 1.61
N ARG A 87 -21.47 -1.11 2.55
CA ARG A 87 -20.02 -1.33 2.50
C ARG A 87 -19.69 -2.82 2.53
N ALA A 88 -20.32 -3.60 3.40
CA ALA A 88 -20.11 -5.05 3.49
C ALA A 88 -20.62 -5.79 2.23
N ALA A 89 -21.55 -5.21 1.48
CA ALA A 89 -22.07 -5.75 0.24
C ALA A 89 -21.30 -5.30 -1.02
N GLU A 90 -20.37 -4.34 -0.91
CA GLU A 90 -19.44 -4.00 -2.00
C GLU A 90 -18.57 -5.23 -2.27
N LYS A 91 -18.61 -5.75 -3.50
CA LYS A 91 -17.80 -6.91 -3.88
C LYS A 91 -16.37 -6.46 -4.15
N PRO A 92 -15.37 -7.10 -3.54
CA PRO A 92 -13.97 -6.91 -3.92
C PRO A 92 -13.79 -7.19 -5.43
N GLY A 93 -13.19 -6.25 -6.17
CA GLY A 93 -12.72 -6.49 -7.54
C GLY A 93 -13.67 -6.13 -8.69
N GLU A 94 -14.93 -5.70 -8.48
CA GLU A 94 -15.74 -5.11 -9.57
C GLU A 94 -15.23 -3.72 -9.98
N ASP A 95 -14.58 -3.03 -9.05
CA ASP A 95 -13.60 -1.96 -9.25
C ASP A 95 -12.38 -2.39 -8.42
N LEU A 96 -11.13 -2.08 -8.80
CA LEU A 96 -9.93 -2.37 -7.98
C LEU A 96 -9.88 -1.48 -6.70
N HIS A 97 -11.00 -1.34 -6.01
CA HIS A 97 -11.19 -0.59 -4.79
C HIS A 97 -10.85 -1.46 -3.57
N SER A 98 -9.67 -1.24 -2.99
CA SER A 98 -9.34 -1.76 -1.66
C SER A 98 -9.34 -0.62 -0.65
N ARG A 99 -10.01 -0.83 0.48
CA ARG A 99 -9.91 0.03 1.68
C ARG A 99 -8.80 -0.44 2.60
N HIS A 100 -8.19 -1.58 2.29
CA HIS A 100 -7.21 -2.28 3.11
C HIS A 100 -5.76 -1.92 2.76
N ARG A 101 -5.56 -0.71 2.25
CA ARG A 101 -4.23 -0.11 2.07
C ARG A 101 -3.80 0.54 3.38
N PRO A 102 -2.64 0.18 3.95
CA PRO A 102 -2.14 0.84 5.14
C PRO A 102 -1.77 2.31 4.84
N LEU A 103 -1.65 3.11 5.89
CA LEU A 103 -1.04 4.43 5.81
C LEU A 103 0.47 4.30 5.80
N TYR A 104 1.12 4.80 4.76
CA TYR A 104 2.57 4.97 4.74
C TYR A 104 2.92 6.37 5.22
N GLN A 105 3.75 6.46 6.25
CA GLN A 105 4.22 7.74 6.77
C GLN A 105 5.73 7.74 6.85
N PHE A 106 6.35 8.76 6.25
CA PHE A 106 7.77 9.01 6.38
C PHE A 106 7.98 9.94 7.57
N VAL A 107 8.96 9.61 8.40
CA VAL A 107 9.17 10.25 9.69
C VAL A 107 10.64 10.58 9.85
N ASN A 108 10.92 11.82 10.26
CA ASN A 108 12.19 12.20 10.89
C ASN A 108 11.93 12.44 12.40
N ASN A 109 12.91 12.99 13.13
CA ASN A 109 12.73 13.21 14.58
C ASN A 109 11.69 14.30 14.95
N GLU A 110 11.21 15.11 14.00
CA GLU A 110 10.42 16.33 14.27
C GLU A 110 9.10 16.42 13.46
N GLU A 111 9.02 15.73 12.33
CA GLU A 111 8.00 15.86 11.30
C GLU A 111 7.56 14.49 10.76
N VAL A 112 6.31 14.46 10.28
CA VAL A 112 5.69 13.30 9.66
C VAL A 112 5.03 13.74 8.36
N ILE A 113 5.32 13.07 7.26
CA ILE A 113 4.60 13.24 6.00
C ILE A 113 3.95 11.91 5.58
N SER A 114 2.67 11.98 5.21
CA SER A 114 1.90 10.80 4.79
C SER A 114 1.89 10.68 3.28
N LEU A 115 2.07 9.46 2.77
CA LEU A 115 1.82 9.14 1.38
C LEU A 115 0.30 9.17 1.13
N GLY A 116 -0.17 10.23 0.47
CA GLY A 116 -1.58 10.46 0.19
C GLY A 116 -2.12 9.52 -0.88
N GLY A 117 -1.71 9.80 -2.12
CA GLY A 117 -1.92 8.96 -3.31
C GLY A 117 -0.62 8.29 -3.73
N ILE A 118 -0.73 7.18 -4.47
CA ILE A 118 0.42 6.49 -5.04
C ILE A 118 0.19 6.45 -6.55
N GLU A 119 0.82 7.37 -7.26
CA GLU A 119 0.92 7.31 -8.72
C GLU A 119 2.12 6.43 -9.10
N ASP A 120 2.12 5.87 -10.31
CA ASP A 120 3.19 4.96 -10.77
C ASP A 120 4.58 5.62 -10.68
N SER A 121 4.70 6.90 -11.04
CA SER A 121 5.95 7.67 -10.94
C SER A 121 6.41 7.79 -9.48
N THR A 122 5.52 8.19 -8.58
CA THR A 122 5.83 8.29 -7.14
C THR A 122 6.25 6.95 -6.55
N ALA A 123 5.59 5.85 -6.92
CA ALA A 123 5.96 4.52 -6.47
C ALA A 123 7.36 4.11 -6.92
N VAL A 124 7.72 4.42 -8.18
CA VAL A 124 9.06 4.16 -8.74
C VAL A 124 10.11 4.98 -7.98
N ASP A 125 9.88 6.29 -7.83
CA ASP A 125 10.81 7.19 -7.14
C ASP A 125 11.02 6.79 -5.68
N LEU A 126 9.95 6.38 -4.98
CA LEU A 126 10.03 5.86 -3.61
C LEU A 126 10.92 4.63 -3.47
N GLN A 127 11.09 3.81 -4.52
CA GLN A 127 11.98 2.64 -4.43
C GLN A 127 13.44 3.02 -4.23
N GLU A 128 13.86 4.21 -4.70
CA GLU A 128 15.22 4.72 -4.50
C GLU A 128 15.49 5.08 -3.03
N PHE A 129 14.47 5.52 -2.30
CA PHE A 129 14.57 5.93 -0.91
C PHE A 129 14.36 4.80 0.10
N LEU A 130 13.59 3.76 -0.27
CA LEU A 130 13.31 2.62 0.61
C LEU A 130 14.49 1.64 0.67
N THR A 131 15.67 2.11 1.09
CA THR A 131 16.88 1.29 1.22
C THR A 131 17.38 1.30 2.66
N THR A 132 18.16 0.29 3.03
CA THR A 132 18.80 0.25 4.36
C THR A 132 19.85 1.35 4.55
N GLN A 133 20.24 2.07 3.49
CA GLN A 133 21.12 3.24 3.60
C GLN A 133 20.34 4.46 4.10
N GLU A 134 19.11 4.62 3.65
CA GLU A 134 18.28 5.81 3.87
C GLU A 134 17.25 5.62 5.01
N VAL A 135 16.77 4.39 5.20
CA VAL A 135 15.81 4.01 6.25
C VAL A 135 16.53 3.41 7.45
N SER A 136 16.18 3.89 8.64
CA SER A 136 16.69 3.40 9.94
C SER A 136 15.90 2.21 10.45
N SER A 137 14.56 2.26 10.37
CA SER A 137 13.66 1.22 10.84
C SER A 137 12.26 1.40 10.26
N LEU A 138 11.44 0.35 10.36
CA LEU A 138 10.00 0.41 10.19
C LEU A 138 9.30 0.21 11.54
N GLU A 139 8.27 0.98 11.82
CA GLU A 139 7.34 0.70 12.92
C GLU A 139 5.95 0.44 12.36
N ILE A 140 5.34 -0.66 12.78
CA ILE A 140 4.14 -1.20 12.14
C ILE A 140 3.03 -1.29 13.17
N PHE A 141 2.07 -0.37 13.07
CA PHE A 141 0.90 -0.32 13.95
C PHE A 141 -0.28 -0.97 13.22
N TYR A 142 -0.80 -2.07 13.76
CA TYR A 142 -1.92 -2.79 13.17
C TYR A 142 -2.73 -3.43 14.29
N ASP A 143 -4.04 -3.22 14.26
CA ASP A 143 -4.98 -3.64 15.31
C ASP A 143 -4.55 -3.19 16.72
N GLN A 144 -4.03 -1.96 16.82
CA GLN A 144 -3.61 -1.35 18.08
C GLN A 144 -4.51 -0.17 18.46
N PRO A 145 -4.76 0.10 19.76
CA PRO A 145 -5.57 1.24 20.21
C PRO A 145 -5.12 2.59 19.65
N GLU A 146 -3.82 2.77 19.44
CA GLU A 146 -3.19 3.97 18.89
C GLU A 146 -3.64 4.26 17.45
N ASN A 147 -4.11 3.24 16.70
CA ASN A 147 -4.63 3.40 15.34
C ASN A 147 -5.87 4.29 15.28
N VAL A 148 -6.57 4.50 16.41
CA VAL A 148 -7.72 5.41 16.49
C VAL A 148 -7.35 6.85 16.11
N LEU A 149 -6.10 7.25 16.34
CA LEU A 149 -5.58 8.58 16.00
C LEU A 149 -5.54 8.83 14.48
N TYR A 150 -5.53 7.75 13.69
CA TYR A 150 -5.43 7.77 12.24
C TYR A 150 -6.80 7.55 11.56
N GLY A 151 -7.87 7.51 12.36
CA GLY A 151 -9.24 7.29 11.91
C GLY A 151 -9.43 5.97 11.17
N VAL A 152 -10.45 5.91 10.32
CA VAL A 152 -10.81 4.69 9.56
C VAL A 152 -9.66 4.17 8.68
N ARG A 153 -8.72 5.04 8.26
CA ARG A 153 -7.55 4.60 7.49
C ARG A 153 -6.53 3.84 8.34
N GLY A 154 -6.48 4.12 9.64
CA GLY A 154 -5.65 3.39 10.60
C GLY A 154 -6.10 1.95 10.85
N GLU A 155 -7.35 1.60 10.55
CA GLU A 155 -7.86 0.21 10.68
C GLU A 155 -7.09 -0.77 9.79
N SER A 156 -6.62 -0.29 8.63
CA SER A 156 -5.80 -1.08 7.68
C SER A 156 -4.31 -1.10 8.04
N GLY A 157 -3.93 -0.44 9.13
CA GLY A 157 -2.56 -0.34 9.62
C GLY A 157 -1.86 0.96 9.24
N VAL A 158 -0.81 1.28 10.00
CA VAL A 158 0.09 2.41 9.78
C VAL A 158 1.52 1.88 9.76
N ILE A 159 2.25 2.18 8.69
CA ILE A 159 3.67 1.87 8.53
C ILE A 159 4.43 3.18 8.65
N LEU A 160 5.14 3.37 9.78
CA LEU A 160 6.08 4.48 9.94
C LEU A 160 7.44 4.05 9.38
N ILE A 161 7.92 4.82 8.42
CA ILE A 161 9.20 4.63 7.74
C ILE A 161 10.15 5.69 8.30
N LYS A 162 11.01 5.31 9.24
CA LYS A 162 11.92 6.24 9.91
C LYS A 162 13.15 6.46 9.05
N LEU A 163 13.35 7.68 8.56
CA LEU A 163 14.50 8.03 7.74
C LEU A 163 15.70 8.36 8.64
N LYS A 164 16.91 8.02 8.18
CA LYS A 164 18.14 8.26 8.96
C LYS A 164 18.54 9.72 8.99
N GLU A 165 18.37 10.41 7.87
CA GLU A 165 18.95 11.73 7.61
C GLU A 165 17.88 12.72 7.22
N GLU A 166 18.00 13.94 7.74
CA GLU A 166 17.06 15.05 7.46
C GLU A 166 16.98 15.39 5.97
N LYS A 167 18.14 15.36 5.28
CA LYS A 167 18.20 15.58 3.84
C LYS A 167 17.34 14.60 3.04
N THR A 168 17.18 13.38 3.53
CA THR A 168 16.39 12.34 2.87
C THR A 168 14.91 12.59 3.09
N PHE A 169 14.54 13.03 4.30
CA PHE A 169 13.18 13.47 4.59
C PHE A 169 12.75 14.64 3.69
N GLU A 170 13.58 15.67 3.55
CA GLU A 170 13.28 16.82 2.69
C GLU A 170 13.13 16.42 1.21
N ARG A 171 13.93 15.47 0.71
CA ARG A 171 13.77 14.93 -0.65
C ARG A 171 12.46 14.17 -0.82
N VAL A 172 12.10 13.32 0.15
CA VAL A 172 10.81 12.61 0.13
C VAL A 172 9.66 13.61 0.22
N LYS A 173 9.79 14.65 1.03
CA LYS A 173 8.79 15.72 1.16
C LYS A 173 8.55 16.45 -0.15
N GLN A 174 9.60 16.77 -0.90
CA GLN A 174 9.51 17.34 -2.25
C GLN A 174 8.89 16.40 -3.28
N LEU A 175 9.02 15.08 -3.10
CA LEU A 175 8.39 14.09 -3.96
C LEU A 175 6.88 13.99 -3.71
N LEU A 176 6.44 14.24 -2.47
CA LEU A 176 5.06 14.00 -2.04
C LEU A 176 4.19 15.27 -1.99
N LEU A 177 4.76 16.46 -2.19
CA LEU A 177 4.09 17.78 -2.19
C LEU A 177 4.12 18.42 -3.59
#